data_AF-A0A7W6K7R5-F1
#
_entry.id   AF-A0A7W6K7R5-F1
#
_cell.length_a   1.000
_cell.length_b   1.000
_cell.length_c   1.000
_cell.angle_alpha   90.00
_cell.angle_beta   90.00
_cell.angle_gamma   90.00
#
_symmetry.space_group_name_H-M   'P 1'
#
loop_
_entity.id
_entity.type
_entity.pdbx_description
1 polymer ?
#
loop_
_entity_poly.entity_id
_entity_poly.type
_entity_poly.pdbx_seq_one_letter_code
_entity_poly.pdbx_strand_id
1 'polypeptide(L)'
;METFFQSRISVRRFTLLQEVTTIKTSYHMNNLEALVQIMYNIYLVLNKEQLAFTFIDLFGDPKSQLTRQQVKDYLKISESTYKRKVKDGTLKPIKLPGGDRFYLKDLLGAYLESQRKGRI
;
A
#
# COMPACT_ATOMS: atom_id res chain seq x y z
N MET A 1 -50.72 45.03 21.01
CA MET A 1 -50.72 43.85 20.12
C MET A 1 -49.47 43.75 19.24
N GLU A 2 -48.62 44.78 19.12
CA GLU A 2 -47.39 44.72 18.27
C GLU A 2 -46.14 44.18 18.99
N THR A 3 -46.06 44.31 20.32
CA THR A 3 -44.91 43.86 21.13
C THR A 3 -44.75 42.33 21.17
N PHE A 4 -45.85 41.59 21.09
CA PHE A 4 -45.84 40.12 21.05
C PHE A 4 -45.40 39.55 19.69
N PHE A 5 -45.48 40.34 18.62
CA PHE A 5 -45.11 39.90 17.28
C PHE A 5 -43.59 40.05 17.06
N GLN A 6 -43.00 41.14 17.56
CA GLN A 6 -41.57 41.40 17.53
C GLN A 6 -40.76 40.36 18.33
N SER A 7 -41.27 39.89 19.47
CA SER A 7 -40.60 38.86 20.26
C SER A 7 -40.54 37.50 19.56
N ARG A 8 -41.61 37.09 18.85
CA ARG A 8 -41.62 35.82 18.09
C ARG A 8 -40.68 35.84 16.88
N ILE A 9 -40.55 36.97 16.21
CA ILE A 9 -39.62 37.14 15.07
C ILE A 9 -38.17 37.07 15.56
N SER A 10 -37.87 37.73 16.70
CA SER A 10 -36.54 37.70 17.30
C SER A 10 -36.12 36.28 17.74
N VAL A 11 -37.03 35.54 18.38
CA VAL A 11 -36.77 34.15 18.79
C VAL A 11 -36.55 33.25 17.57
N ARG A 12 -37.40 33.31 16.54
CA ARG A 12 -37.21 32.53 15.31
C ARG A 12 -35.90 32.87 14.59
N ARG A 13 -35.52 34.14 14.58
CA ARG A 13 -34.26 34.59 13.96
C ARG A 13 -33.05 34.07 14.76
N PHE A 14 -33.14 33.99 16.08
CA PHE A 14 -32.11 33.40 16.93
C PHE A 14 -32.00 31.88 16.72
N THR A 15 -33.13 31.16 16.61
CA THR A 15 -33.12 29.70 16.33
C THR A 15 -32.54 29.38 14.95
N LEU A 16 -32.92 30.14 13.92
CA LEU A 16 -32.38 29.98 12.57
C LEU A 16 -30.89 30.32 12.50
N LEU A 17 -30.43 31.33 13.27
CA LEU A 17 -29.00 31.64 13.37
C LEU A 17 -28.24 30.51 14.08
N GLN A 18 -28.82 29.90 15.13
CA GLN A 18 -28.22 28.73 15.79
C GLN A 18 -28.16 27.51 14.86
N GLU A 19 -29.20 27.23 14.08
CA GLU A 19 -29.20 26.16 13.08
C GLU A 19 -28.16 26.41 11.98
N VAL A 20 -28.07 27.62 11.45
CA VAL A 20 -27.09 27.98 10.41
C VAL A 20 -25.66 27.94 10.95
N THR A 21 -25.41 28.34 12.20
CA THR A 21 -24.09 28.16 12.82
C THR A 21 -23.75 26.69 13.02
N THR A 22 -24.73 25.86 13.41
CA THR A 22 -24.54 24.41 13.61
C THR A 22 -24.22 23.72 12.29
N ILE A 23 -24.90 24.10 11.20
CA ILE A 23 -24.65 23.60 9.83
C ILE A 23 -23.28 24.06 9.31
N LYS A 24 -22.85 25.30 9.60
CA LYS A 24 -21.52 25.79 9.20
C LYS A 24 -20.38 25.12 9.97
N THR A 25 -20.55 24.80 11.25
CA THR A 25 -19.53 24.04 12.01
C THR A 25 -19.45 22.57 11.60
N SER A 26 -20.53 21.99 11.06
CA SER A 26 -20.53 20.62 10.56
C SER A 26 -19.67 20.42 9.29
N TYR A 27 -19.22 21.49 8.65
CA TYR A 27 -18.40 21.44 7.42
C TYR A 27 -16.97 21.93 7.61
N HIS A 28 -16.50 22.08 8.85
CA HIS A 28 -15.07 22.29 9.11
C HIS A 28 -14.42 20.96 9.48
N MET A 29 -14.24 20.10 8.48
CA MET A 29 -13.44 18.89 8.63
C MET A 29 -12.02 19.34 8.97
N ASN A 30 -11.61 19.13 10.21
CA ASN A 30 -10.23 19.36 10.60
C ASN A 30 -9.32 18.55 9.66
N ASN A 31 -8.14 19.05 9.31
CA ASN A 31 -7.20 18.32 8.43
C ASN A 31 -6.94 16.87 8.92
N LEU A 32 -7.07 16.63 10.23
CA LEU A 32 -7.01 15.32 10.86
C LEU A 32 -8.21 14.42 10.53
N GLU A 33 -9.43 14.94 10.47
CA GLU A 33 -10.62 14.18 10.09
C GLU A 33 -10.58 13.81 8.61
N ALA A 34 -10.10 14.73 7.76
CA ALA A 34 -9.85 14.43 6.35
C ALA A 34 -8.80 13.32 6.19
N LEU A 35 -7.72 13.36 6.99
CA LEU A 35 -6.70 12.31 6.99
C LEU A 35 -7.26 10.95 7.45
N VAL A 36 -8.03 10.93 8.55
CA VAL A 36 -8.70 9.72 9.04
C VAL A 36 -9.68 9.18 8.00
N GLN A 37 -10.42 10.04 7.32
CA GLN A 37 -11.35 9.66 6.26
C GLN A 37 -10.62 9.07 5.06
N ILE A 38 -9.49 9.64 4.64
CA ILE A 38 -8.66 9.09 3.56
C ILE A 38 -8.10 7.73 3.97
N MET A 39 -7.59 7.58 5.19
CA MET A 39 -7.09 6.30 5.70
C MET A 39 -8.19 5.23 5.75
N TYR A 40 -9.38 5.60 6.20
CA TYR A 40 -10.54 4.70 6.23
C TYR A 40 -11.02 4.33 4.83
N ASN A 41 -11.01 5.28 3.89
CA ASN A 41 -11.36 5.02 2.49
C ASN A 41 -10.34 4.09 1.82
N ILE A 42 -9.04 4.27 2.09
CA ILE A 42 -7.97 3.35 1.64
C ILE A 42 -8.22 1.96 2.22
N TYR A 43 -8.48 1.86 3.53
CA TYR A 43 -8.85 0.59 4.17
C TYR A 43 -10.08 -0.04 3.49
N LEU A 44 -11.14 0.71 3.23
CA LEU A 44 -12.34 0.20 2.58
C LEU A 44 -12.09 -0.27 1.15
N VAL A 45 -11.29 0.47 0.37
CA VAL A 45 -10.92 0.09 -1.00
C VAL A 45 -10.06 -1.17 -1.00
N LEU A 46 -9.10 -1.27 -0.09
CA LEU A 46 -8.25 -2.45 0.05
C LEU A 46 -9.02 -3.71 0.48
N ASN A 47 -10.17 -3.56 1.17
CA ASN A 47 -10.94 -4.69 1.69
C ASN A 47 -12.23 -5.02 0.90
N LYS A 48 -12.70 -4.15 0.00
CA LYS A 48 -13.91 -4.38 -0.81
C LYS A 48 -13.68 -5.22 -2.07
N GLU A 49 -12.46 -5.18 -2.59
CA GLU A 49 -12.00 -6.15 -3.59
C GLU A 49 -11.33 -7.28 -2.81
N GLN A 50 -11.76 -8.52 -3.00
CA GLN A 50 -10.96 -9.68 -2.61
C GLN A 50 -9.71 -9.72 -3.48
N LEU A 51 -8.79 -8.80 -3.27
CA LEU A 51 -7.41 -9.10 -3.51
C LEU A 51 -6.92 -9.70 -2.20
N ALA A 52 -7.01 -11.02 -2.12
CA ALA A 52 -5.85 -11.77 -1.67
C ALA A 52 -4.69 -11.35 -2.60
N PHE A 53 -4.15 -10.16 -2.38
CA PHE A 53 -2.80 -9.80 -2.77
C PHE A 53 -1.99 -10.11 -1.53
N THR A 54 -1.98 -11.40 -1.17
CA THR A 54 -1.03 -11.82 -0.18
C THR A 54 0.34 -11.73 -0.83
N PHE A 55 1.39 -11.53 -0.03
CA PHE A 55 2.79 -11.57 -0.50
C PHE A 55 3.06 -12.82 -1.37
N ILE A 56 2.29 -13.89 -1.14
CA ILE A 56 2.27 -15.16 -1.85
C ILE A 56 1.80 -15.02 -3.31
N ASP A 57 0.83 -14.15 -3.60
CA ASP A 57 0.26 -14.00 -4.95
C ASP A 57 1.16 -13.15 -5.86
N LEU A 58 1.93 -12.22 -5.29
CA LEU A 58 2.92 -11.40 -6.00
C LEU A 58 4.29 -12.07 -6.15
N PHE A 59 4.73 -12.80 -5.12
CA PHE A 59 6.10 -13.28 -4.96
C PHE A 59 6.18 -14.80 -4.76
N GLY A 60 5.09 -15.54 -4.95
CA GLY A 60 5.03 -16.98 -4.69
C GLY A 60 5.09 -17.33 -3.20
N ASP A 61 4.88 -18.61 -2.88
CA ASP A 61 5.03 -19.11 -1.51
C ASP A 61 6.37 -18.64 -0.90
N PRO A 62 6.40 -17.98 0.27
CA PRO A 62 7.64 -17.55 0.92
C PRO A 62 8.61 -18.71 1.23
N LYS A 63 8.14 -19.96 1.19
CA LYS A 63 8.96 -21.18 1.27
C LYS A 63 9.43 -21.69 -0.09
N SER A 64 8.93 -21.13 -1.20
CA SER A 64 9.33 -21.48 -2.55
C SER A 64 10.82 -21.23 -2.73
N GLN A 65 11.53 -22.31 -2.99
CA GLN A 65 12.96 -22.30 -3.24
C GLN A 65 13.18 -22.43 -4.75
N LEU A 66 13.87 -21.45 -5.32
CA LEU A 66 14.26 -21.46 -6.71
C LEU A 66 15.61 -22.13 -6.87
N THR A 67 15.71 -22.98 -7.89
CA THR A 67 16.99 -23.54 -8.34
C THR A 67 17.78 -22.48 -9.10
N ARG A 68 19.09 -22.69 -9.24
CA ARG A 68 19.99 -21.82 -10.00
C ARG A 68 19.46 -21.47 -11.40
N GLN A 69 18.91 -22.44 -12.12
CA GLN A 69 18.41 -22.21 -13.48
C GLN A 69 17.17 -21.30 -13.46
N GLN A 70 16.21 -21.58 -12.57
CA GLN A 70 15.03 -20.74 -12.40
C GLN A 70 15.38 -19.30 -11.96
N VAL A 71 16.42 -19.11 -11.14
CA VAL A 71 16.88 -17.76 -10.77
C VAL A 71 17.40 -16.97 -11.98
N LYS A 72 18.14 -17.63 -12.88
CA LYS A 72 18.62 -16.99 -14.11
C LYS A 72 17.46 -16.57 -14.99
N ASP A 73 16.46 -17.44 -15.12
CA ASP A 73 15.28 -17.21 -15.95
C ASP A 73 14.41 -16.09 -15.35
N TYR A 74 14.20 -16.10 -14.02
CA TYR A 74 13.44 -15.09 -13.29
C TYR A 74 14.07 -13.69 -13.39
N LEU A 75 15.39 -13.60 -13.25
CA LEU A 75 16.11 -12.32 -13.32
C LEU A 75 16.48 -11.90 -14.75
N LYS A 76 16.22 -12.76 -15.75
CA LYS A 76 16.67 -12.65 -17.15
C LYS A 76 18.17 -12.35 -17.26
N ILE A 77 19.01 -13.12 -16.55
CA ILE A 77 20.47 -12.93 -16.53
C ILE A 77 21.25 -14.13 -17.09
N SER A 78 22.41 -13.83 -17.69
CA SER A 78 23.35 -14.85 -18.15
C SER A 78 24.05 -15.58 -17.00
N GLU A 79 24.61 -16.76 -17.32
CA GLU A 79 25.40 -17.56 -16.38
C GLU A 79 26.61 -16.81 -15.80
N SER A 80 27.29 -16.01 -16.62
CA SER A 80 28.43 -15.19 -16.19
C SER A 80 28.01 -14.10 -15.19
N THR A 81 26.86 -13.47 -15.43
CA THR A 81 26.30 -12.45 -14.54
C THR A 81 25.85 -13.06 -13.22
N TYR A 82 25.26 -14.25 -13.25
CA TYR A 82 24.92 -15.01 -12.05
C TYR A 82 26.17 -15.29 -11.21
N LYS A 83 27.24 -15.85 -11.81
CA LYS A 83 28.48 -16.18 -11.09
C LYS A 83 29.11 -14.93 -10.44
N ARG A 84 29.13 -13.80 -11.15
CA ARG A 84 29.61 -12.52 -10.61
C ARG A 84 28.77 -12.07 -9.42
N LYS A 85 27.43 -12.06 -9.55
CA LYS A 85 26.52 -11.66 -8.46
C LYS A 85 26.58 -12.56 -7.22
N VAL A 86 26.86 -13.85 -7.41
CA VAL A 86 27.12 -14.77 -6.28
C VAL A 86 28.45 -14.47 -5.62
N LYS A 87 29.50 -14.21 -6.40
CA LYS A 87 30.83 -13.82 -5.89
C LYS A 87 30.80 -12.51 -5.11
N ASP A 88 30.05 -11.53 -5.62
CA ASP A 88 29.89 -10.20 -5.01
C ASP A 88 28.89 -10.21 -3.83
N GLY A 89 28.30 -11.38 -3.51
CA GLY A 89 27.38 -11.56 -2.37
C GLY A 89 25.99 -10.96 -2.55
N THR A 90 25.66 -10.43 -3.73
CA THR A 90 24.31 -9.92 -4.06
C THR A 90 23.30 -11.05 -4.16
N LEU A 91 23.72 -12.20 -4.67
CA LEU A 91 22.92 -13.44 -4.69
C LEU A 91 23.52 -14.40 -3.66
N LYS A 92 22.72 -14.83 -2.69
CA LYS A 92 23.16 -15.71 -1.60
C LYS A 92 22.55 -17.11 -1.78
N PRO A 93 23.23 -18.02 -2.49
CA PRO A 93 22.77 -19.40 -2.60
C PRO A 93 22.86 -20.10 -1.25
N ILE A 94 21.87 -20.91 -0.95
CA ILE A 94 21.87 -21.86 0.15
C ILE A 94 22.39 -23.18 -0.41
N LYS A 95 23.51 -23.65 0.13
CA LYS A 95 24.10 -24.92 -0.28
C LYS A 95 23.39 -26.05 0.46
N LEU A 96 22.56 -26.79 -0.27
CA LEU A 96 21.88 -27.99 0.22
C LEU A 96 22.42 -29.22 -0.54
N PRO A 97 22.36 -30.42 0.07
CA PRO A 97 22.64 -31.65 -0.67
C PRO A 97 21.62 -31.78 -1.81
N GLY A 98 22.10 -31.71 -3.05
CA GLY A 98 21.25 -31.62 -4.26
C GLY A 98 21.31 -30.29 -5.01
N GLY A 99 22.12 -29.33 -4.55
CA GLY A 99 22.48 -28.13 -5.31
C GLY A 99 22.13 -26.80 -4.63
N ASP A 100 22.42 -25.71 -5.34
CA ASP A 100 22.15 -24.34 -4.86
C ASP A 100 20.65 -24.01 -4.91
N ARG A 101 20.13 -23.51 -3.79
CA ARG A 101 18.75 -23.02 -3.68
C ARG A 101 18.70 -21.56 -3.26
N PHE A 102 17.66 -20.85 -3.70
CA PHE A 102 17.43 -19.44 -3.38
C PHE A 102 16.02 -19.22 -2.87
N TYR A 103 15.86 -18.39 -1.85
CA TYR A 103 14.54 -17.91 -1.48
C TYR A 103 14.16 -16.70 -2.33
N LEU A 104 12.88 -16.62 -2.69
CA LEU A 104 12.38 -15.55 -3.54
C LEU A 104 12.48 -14.17 -2.88
N LYS A 105 12.29 -14.11 -1.54
CA LYS A 105 12.50 -12.90 -0.74
C LYS A 105 13.90 -12.29 -0.90
N ASP A 106 14.93 -13.14 -1.02
CA ASP A 106 16.33 -12.71 -1.11
C ASP A 106 16.68 -12.23 -2.54
N LEU A 107 15.84 -12.58 -3.52
CA LEU A 107 15.99 -12.16 -4.92
C LEU A 107 15.32 -10.83 -5.23
N LEU A 108 14.43 -10.34 -4.34
CA LEU A 108 13.67 -9.10 -4.57
C LEU A 108 14.57 -7.90 -4.86
N GLY A 109 15.64 -7.72 -4.09
CA GLY A 109 16.59 -6.62 -4.32
C GLY A 109 17.28 -6.73 -5.68
N ALA A 110 17.64 -7.94 -6.10
CA ALA A 110 18.27 -8.18 -7.42
C ALA A 110 17.27 -8.02 -8.58
N TYR A 111 16.00 -8.37 -8.36
CA TYR A 111 14.92 -8.18 -9.32
C TYR A 111 14.66 -6.70 -9.58
N LEU A 112 14.49 -5.92 -8.52
CA LEU A 112 14.31 -4.46 -8.61
C LEU A 112 15.52 -3.78 -9.29
N GLU A 113 16.74 -4.25 -9.03
CA GLU A 113 17.93 -3.75 -9.70
C GLU A 113 17.94 -4.10 -11.21
N SER A 114 17.43 -5.27 -11.60
CA SER A 114 17.30 -5.69 -12.99
C SER A 114 16.25 -4.86 -13.73
N GLN A 115 15.10 -4.62 -13.08
CA GLN A 115 14.04 -3.71 -13.53
C GLN A 115 14.58 -2.28 -13.74
N ARG A 116 15.31 -1.73 -12.76
CA ARG A 116 15.94 -0.40 -12.88
C ARG A 116 16.90 -0.29 -14.08
N LYS A 117 17.53 -1.40 -14.46
CA LYS A 117 18.45 -1.48 -15.61
C LYS A 117 17.75 -1.83 -16.93
N GLY A 118 16.41 -1.97 -16.93
CA GLY A 118 15.62 -2.25 -18.12
C GLY A 118 15.79 -3.65 -18.70
N ARG A 119 16.19 -4.63 -17.88
CA ARG A 119 16.41 -6.01 -18.34
C ARG A 119 15.16 -6.89 -18.27
N ILE A 120 14.22 -6.53 -17.40
CA ILE A 120 12.99 -7.30 -17.15
C ILE A 120 11.80 -6.54 -17.66
#